data_AF-A0AAW1ZYH7-F1
#
_entry.id   AF-A0AAW1ZYH7-F1
#
_cell.length_a   1.000
_cell.length_b   1.000
_cell.length_c   1.000
_cell.angle_alpha   90.00
_cell.angle_beta   90.00
_cell.angle_gamma   90.00
#
_symmetry.space_group_name_H-M   'P 1'
#
loop_
_entity.id
_entity.type
_entity.pdbx_description
1 polymer ?
#
loop_
_entity_poly.entity_id
_entity_poly.type
_entity_poly.pdbx_seq_one_letter_code
_entity_poly.pdbx_strand_id
1 'polypeptide(L)'
;PVFYPFNSAAGDTINPAADDGSSSVVRLLSPFRFFGRTYQQIYVNNNGHLTFNQSSSQYVPYSFPYGGQDVIAGLWTDLDNRARGVVSYHQYTNGSVLTRATLDINNHFPNLTFSASWVFVATWDKVPYYALTNTETSFQVVLISGSSFSFILMNYGDIAVTGHPVEAGYDTENSTDYFMIPGSVNGSFISNLKNSSNVNVPGRWAFRVDGGPKSSQDVIGLQVKLSSFSDLTQSGNIQIVLQQIKQELVKFGLPGSIELKLRKIQKTKP
;
A
#
# COMPACT_ATOMS: atom_id res chain seq x y z
N PRO A 1 1.49 2.29 -16.00
CA PRO A 1 0.89 2.43 -14.65
C PRO A 1 -0.19 1.38 -14.42
N VAL A 2 -0.16 0.68 -13.28
CA VAL A 2 -1.12 -0.40 -12.92
C VAL A 2 -2.38 0.17 -12.26
N PHE A 3 -2.83 1.34 -12.72
CA PHE A 3 -3.98 2.02 -12.11
C PHE A 3 -5.28 1.31 -12.47
N TYR A 4 -6.20 1.28 -11.52
CA TYR A 4 -7.61 0.99 -11.77
C TYR A 4 -8.23 2.17 -12.53
N PRO A 5 -9.32 1.97 -13.29
CA PRO A 5 -10.01 3.08 -13.96
C PRO A 5 -10.34 4.20 -12.97
N PHE A 6 -10.07 5.43 -13.38
CA PHE A 6 -10.32 6.67 -12.65
C PHE A 6 -10.64 7.75 -13.70
N ASN A 7 -11.01 8.96 -13.26
CA ASN A 7 -11.46 10.12 -14.02
C ASN A 7 -12.96 10.12 -14.41
N SER A 8 -13.39 11.15 -15.16
CA SER A 8 -14.78 11.32 -15.57
C SER A 8 -15.34 10.16 -16.40
N ALA A 9 -14.52 9.50 -17.22
CA ALA A 9 -14.92 8.32 -17.98
C ALA A 9 -15.17 7.09 -17.08
N ALA A 10 -14.56 7.06 -15.90
CA ALA A 10 -14.81 6.05 -14.88
C ALA A 10 -15.99 6.39 -13.94
N GLY A 11 -16.56 7.60 -14.06
CA GLY A 11 -17.66 8.07 -13.22
C GLY A 11 -17.22 8.58 -11.84
N ASP A 12 -15.96 8.96 -11.69
CA ASP A 12 -15.43 9.40 -10.40
C ASP A 12 -16.14 10.64 -9.84
N THR A 13 -16.30 10.66 -8.51
CA THR A 13 -16.58 11.87 -7.76
C THR A 13 -15.27 12.61 -7.49
N ILE A 14 -15.23 13.91 -7.77
CA ILE A 14 -14.05 14.76 -7.56
C ILE A 14 -14.15 15.42 -6.19
N ASN A 15 -13.07 15.34 -5.40
CA ASN A 15 -12.93 16.11 -4.17
C ASN A 15 -12.86 17.61 -4.48
N PRO A 16 -13.39 18.49 -3.60
CA PRO A 16 -13.13 19.91 -3.69
C PRO A 16 -11.62 20.19 -3.73
N ALA A 17 -11.22 21.09 -4.63
CA ALA A 17 -9.85 21.58 -4.69
C ALA A 17 -9.60 22.51 -3.48
N ALA A 18 -8.74 22.09 -2.57
CA ALA A 18 -8.43 22.74 -1.31
C ALA A 18 -7.12 22.17 -0.76
N ASP A 19 -6.30 23.01 -0.15
CA ASP A 19 -4.97 22.69 0.40
C ASP A 19 -5.04 21.50 1.39
N ASP A 20 -5.53 21.77 2.59
CA ASP A 20 -5.78 20.77 3.64
C ASP A 20 -7.20 20.20 3.56
N GLY A 21 -7.66 19.98 2.34
CA GLY A 21 -9.02 19.56 2.04
C GLY A 21 -9.28 18.09 2.32
N SER A 22 -10.56 17.75 2.45
CA SER A 22 -11.02 16.37 2.47
C SER A 22 -12.40 16.27 1.82
N SER A 23 -12.77 15.07 1.39
CA SER A 23 -14.13 14.78 0.95
C SER A 23 -15.13 15.03 2.08
N SER A 24 -16.41 15.23 1.72
CA SER A 24 -17.50 14.93 2.65
C SER A 24 -17.48 13.43 3.01
N VAL A 25 -18.26 13.02 4.02
CA VAL A 25 -18.39 11.61 4.36
C VAL A 25 -18.83 10.79 3.14
N VAL A 26 -18.05 9.77 2.78
CA VAL A 26 -18.39 8.85 1.70
C VAL A 26 -18.99 7.60 2.32
N ARG A 27 -20.28 7.36 2.09
CA ARG A 27 -20.94 6.13 2.56
C ARG A 27 -20.52 4.96 1.66
N LEU A 28 -20.04 3.89 2.29
CA LEU A 28 -19.61 2.70 1.55
C LEU A 28 -20.84 1.89 1.14
N LEU A 29 -20.87 1.46 -0.12
CA LEU A 29 -21.93 0.58 -0.65
C LEU A 29 -21.84 -0.85 -0.09
N SER A 30 -20.69 -1.21 0.48
CA SER A 30 -20.46 -2.46 1.20
C SER A 30 -19.58 -2.17 2.42
N PRO A 31 -19.82 -2.79 3.58
CA PRO A 31 -18.94 -2.63 4.73
C PRO A 31 -17.51 -3.08 4.41
N PHE A 32 -16.52 -2.31 4.86
CA PHE A 32 -15.10 -2.64 4.71
C PHE A 32 -14.52 -3.08 6.06
N ARG A 33 -13.86 -4.24 6.10
CA ARG A 33 -13.20 -4.73 7.30
C ARG A 33 -11.74 -4.27 7.31
N PHE A 34 -11.34 -3.65 8.41
CA PHE A 34 -9.98 -3.16 8.64
C PHE A 34 -9.55 -3.58 10.04
N PHE A 35 -8.75 -4.64 10.11
CA PHE A 35 -8.17 -5.24 11.33
C PHE A 35 -9.15 -5.38 12.50
N GLY A 36 -10.17 -6.22 12.32
CA GLY A 36 -11.17 -6.49 13.36
C GLY A 36 -12.26 -5.42 13.51
N ARG A 37 -12.07 -4.23 12.92
CA ARG A 37 -13.10 -3.18 12.84
C ARG A 37 -13.83 -3.24 11.51
N THR A 38 -15.10 -2.81 11.49
CA THR A 38 -15.91 -2.75 10.27
C THR A 38 -16.42 -1.34 10.06
N TYR A 39 -16.11 -0.77 8.89
CA TYR A 39 -16.48 0.58 8.52
C TYR A 39 -17.56 0.61 7.45
N GLN A 40 -18.45 1.59 7.56
CA GLN A 40 -19.53 1.86 6.60
C GLN A 40 -19.36 3.23 5.92
N GLN A 41 -18.25 3.90 6.22
CA GLN A 41 -17.93 5.22 5.71
C GLN A 41 -16.42 5.39 5.59
N ILE A 42 -16.00 6.34 4.77
CA ILE A 42 -14.61 6.74 4.61
C ILE A 42 -14.53 8.22 4.22
N TYR A 43 -13.38 8.83 4.41
CA TYR A 43 -13.05 10.17 3.94
C TYR A 43 -11.77 10.08 3.09
N VAL A 44 -11.77 10.75 1.95
CA VAL A 44 -10.61 10.86 1.06
C VAL A 44 -9.96 12.21 1.32
N ASN A 45 -8.74 12.22 1.84
CA ASN A 45 -8.02 13.45 2.14
C ASN A 45 -7.19 13.94 0.96
N ASN A 46 -7.13 15.25 0.73
CA ASN A 46 -6.32 15.80 -0.36
C ASN A 46 -4.82 15.56 -0.13
N ASN A 47 -4.38 15.45 1.12
CA ASN A 47 -3.00 15.15 1.53
C ASN A 47 -2.61 13.66 1.44
N GLY A 48 -3.40 12.81 0.78
CA GLY A 48 -2.93 11.48 0.35
C GLY A 48 -3.24 10.29 1.28
N HIS A 49 -4.11 10.50 2.27
CA HIS A 49 -4.57 9.45 3.18
C HIS A 49 -6.09 9.32 3.23
N LEU A 50 -6.54 8.19 3.75
CA LEU A 50 -7.93 7.87 4.04
C LEU A 50 -8.11 7.72 5.55
N THR A 51 -9.20 8.28 6.06
CA THR A 51 -9.66 8.10 7.45
C THR A 51 -11.09 7.56 7.45
N PHE A 52 -11.51 6.94 8.55
CA PHE A 52 -12.84 6.33 8.62
C PHE A 52 -13.84 7.10 9.48
N ASN A 53 -13.38 7.75 10.55
CA ASN A 53 -14.30 8.36 11.53
C ASN A 53 -14.67 9.80 11.20
N GLN A 54 -13.70 10.60 10.73
CA GLN A 54 -13.87 12.02 10.46
C GLN A 54 -12.97 12.50 9.32
N SER A 55 -13.34 13.61 8.69
CA SER A 55 -12.45 14.35 7.79
C SER A 55 -11.20 14.82 8.54
N SER A 56 -10.10 14.97 7.80
CA SER A 56 -8.82 15.44 8.32
C SER A 56 -8.38 16.71 7.60
N SER A 57 -7.58 17.55 8.27
CA SER A 57 -6.84 18.67 7.66
C SER A 57 -5.34 18.56 7.93
N GLN A 58 -4.87 17.38 8.35
CA GLN A 58 -3.46 17.15 8.65
C GLN A 58 -2.66 16.94 7.36
N TYR A 59 -1.66 17.78 7.13
CA TYR A 59 -0.71 17.71 6.01
C TYR A 59 0.63 17.10 6.39
N VAL A 60 1.04 17.24 7.65
CA VAL A 60 2.23 16.55 8.17
C VAL A 60 1.84 15.14 8.60
N PRO A 61 2.44 14.10 8.00
CA PRO A 61 2.16 12.73 8.41
C PRO A 61 2.67 12.44 9.83
N TYR A 62 1.91 11.61 10.55
CA TYR A 62 2.43 10.93 11.72
C TYR A 62 3.29 9.74 11.30
N SER A 63 4.40 9.51 11.99
CA SER A 63 5.21 8.31 11.75
C SER A 63 4.49 7.07 12.26
N PHE A 64 4.41 6.03 11.44
CA PHE A 64 3.86 4.75 11.88
C PHE A 64 4.88 3.94 12.69
N PRO A 65 4.49 3.29 13.81
CA PRO A 65 3.16 3.33 14.43
C PRO A 65 2.90 4.64 15.20
N TYR A 66 1.71 5.20 15.02
CA TYR A 66 1.18 6.39 15.71
C TYR A 66 0.05 6.01 16.68
N GLY A 67 -0.87 5.14 16.26
CA GLY A 67 -1.89 4.54 17.12
C GLY A 67 -3.07 5.43 17.48
N GLY A 68 -3.15 6.67 17.00
CA GLY A 68 -4.24 7.58 17.37
C GLY A 68 -5.55 7.37 16.61
N GLN A 69 -5.53 6.73 15.43
CA GLN A 69 -6.73 6.39 14.64
C GLN A 69 -6.41 5.36 13.56
N ASP A 70 -7.43 4.70 13.03
CA ASP A 70 -7.31 3.93 11.80
C ASP A 70 -7.09 4.84 10.60
N VAL A 71 -5.99 4.62 9.88
CA VAL A 71 -5.58 5.43 8.72
C VAL A 71 -4.94 4.56 7.65
N ILE A 72 -5.23 4.89 6.38
CA ILE A 72 -4.55 4.31 5.21
C ILE A 72 -3.86 5.46 4.48
N ALA A 73 -2.54 5.52 4.53
CA ALA A 73 -1.73 6.51 3.83
C ALA A 73 -1.27 5.95 2.47
N GLY A 74 -1.89 6.40 1.38
CA GLY A 74 -1.40 6.07 0.03
C GLY A 74 -0.04 6.72 -0.21
N LEU A 75 0.03 8.02 0.05
CA LEU A 75 1.24 8.82 0.14
C LEU A 75 0.89 10.09 0.93
N TRP A 76 0.91 10.01 2.26
CA TRP A 76 0.54 11.10 3.14
C TRP A 76 1.65 12.14 3.20
N THR A 77 1.39 13.32 2.66
CA THR A 77 2.29 14.48 2.67
C THR A 77 1.52 15.74 2.32
N ASP A 78 2.18 16.89 2.37
CA ASP A 78 1.59 18.21 2.12
C ASP A 78 1.40 18.44 0.62
N LEU A 79 0.22 18.04 0.12
CA LEU A 79 -0.23 18.08 -1.28
C LEU A 79 -1.25 19.21 -1.47
N ASP A 80 -1.17 19.92 -2.60
CA ASP A 80 -2.06 21.07 -2.87
C ASP A 80 -2.69 20.97 -4.26
N ASN A 81 -3.96 20.58 -4.32
CA ASN A 81 -4.70 20.45 -5.58
C ASN A 81 -5.44 21.74 -6.01
N ARG A 82 -5.23 22.90 -5.36
CA ARG A 82 -5.96 24.15 -5.69
C ARG A 82 -5.68 24.66 -7.10
N ALA A 83 -4.44 24.50 -7.57
CA ALA A 83 -4.01 25.03 -8.86
C ALA A 83 -4.11 24.00 -10.00
N ARG A 84 -3.82 22.72 -9.72
CA ARG A 84 -3.83 21.62 -10.69
C ARG A 84 -3.86 20.27 -9.99
N GLY A 85 -4.02 19.21 -10.78
CA GLY A 85 -4.17 17.86 -10.27
C GLY A 85 -5.58 17.61 -9.75
N VAL A 86 -5.96 16.34 -9.62
CA VAL A 86 -7.30 15.95 -9.23
C VAL A 86 -7.21 14.86 -8.16
N VAL A 87 -8.00 15.04 -7.11
CA VAL A 87 -8.27 13.97 -6.13
C VAL A 87 -9.68 13.47 -6.39
N SER A 88 -9.83 12.19 -6.68
CA SER A 88 -11.11 11.62 -7.09
C SER A 88 -11.32 10.22 -6.52
N TYR A 89 -12.57 9.78 -6.44
CA TYR A 89 -12.89 8.44 -6.00
C TYR A 89 -14.15 7.87 -6.64
N HIS A 90 -14.24 6.54 -6.71
CA HIS A 90 -15.41 5.82 -7.20
C HIS A 90 -15.60 4.47 -6.49
N GLN A 91 -16.84 3.99 -6.47
CA GLN A 91 -17.21 2.68 -5.92
C GLN A 91 -17.84 1.81 -6.99
N TYR A 92 -17.40 0.55 -7.06
CA TYR A 92 -17.89 -0.44 -8.00
C TYR A 92 -18.51 -1.61 -7.23
N THR A 93 -19.68 -2.05 -7.67
CA THR A 93 -20.37 -3.27 -7.19
C THR A 93 -20.65 -4.27 -8.33
N ASN A 94 -20.25 -3.93 -9.56
CA ASN A 94 -20.37 -4.77 -10.75
C ASN A 94 -19.32 -4.37 -11.80
N GLY A 95 -19.29 -5.11 -12.92
CA GLY A 95 -18.48 -4.77 -14.09
C GLY A 95 -17.03 -5.26 -14.04
N SER A 96 -16.25 -4.83 -15.04
CA SER A 96 -14.88 -5.33 -15.28
C SER A 96 -13.90 -5.00 -14.15
N VAL A 97 -14.17 -3.97 -13.35
CA VAL A 97 -13.36 -3.61 -12.18
C VAL A 97 -13.36 -4.71 -11.12
N LEU A 98 -14.52 -5.33 -10.84
CA LEU A 98 -14.60 -6.46 -9.90
C LEU A 98 -13.90 -7.71 -10.46
N THR A 99 -14.03 -7.95 -11.77
CA THR A 99 -13.31 -9.06 -12.43
C THR A 99 -11.80 -8.89 -12.30
N ARG A 100 -11.29 -7.68 -12.54
CA ARG A 100 -9.86 -7.36 -12.37
C ARG A 100 -9.42 -7.50 -10.92
N ALA A 101 -10.17 -6.94 -9.96
CA ALA A 101 -9.87 -7.07 -8.54
C ALA A 101 -9.83 -8.53 -8.08
N THR A 102 -10.78 -9.35 -8.55
CA THR A 102 -10.80 -10.79 -8.29
C THR A 102 -9.53 -11.46 -8.80
N LEU A 103 -9.13 -11.18 -10.05
CA LEU A 103 -7.92 -11.75 -10.65
C LEU A 103 -6.64 -11.30 -9.91
N ASP A 104 -6.52 -10.01 -9.64
CA ASP A 104 -5.36 -9.43 -8.94
C ASP A 104 -5.17 -10.09 -7.56
N ILE A 105 -6.24 -10.18 -6.75
CA ILE A 105 -6.16 -10.77 -5.42
C ILE A 105 -5.86 -12.27 -5.49
N ASN A 106 -6.52 -13.04 -6.35
CA ASN A 106 -6.23 -14.48 -6.46
C ASN A 106 -4.79 -14.76 -6.95
N ASN A 107 -4.23 -13.88 -7.80
CA ASN A 107 -2.83 -13.98 -8.22
C ASN A 107 -1.84 -13.64 -7.09
N HIS A 108 -2.16 -12.65 -6.26
CA HIS A 108 -1.27 -12.19 -5.18
C HIS A 108 -1.38 -13.06 -3.92
N PHE A 109 -2.53 -13.66 -3.69
CA PHE A 109 -2.85 -14.49 -2.52
C PHE A 109 -3.37 -15.87 -2.97
N PRO A 110 -2.53 -16.71 -3.61
CA PRO A 110 -2.96 -17.96 -4.28
C PRO A 110 -3.49 -19.04 -3.33
N ASN A 111 -3.29 -18.87 -2.02
CA ASN A 111 -3.82 -19.78 -1.00
C ASN A 111 -5.27 -19.41 -0.58
N LEU A 112 -5.85 -18.37 -1.18
CA LEU A 112 -7.22 -17.94 -0.95
C LEU A 112 -8.08 -18.25 -2.17
N THR A 113 -9.37 -18.47 -1.96
CA THR A 113 -10.38 -18.43 -3.02
C THR A 113 -11.21 -17.19 -2.82
N PHE A 114 -10.95 -16.17 -3.64
CA PHE A 114 -11.55 -14.85 -3.48
C PHE A 114 -12.40 -14.48 -4.70
N SER A 115 -13.50 -13.76 -4.44
CA SER A 115 -14.31 -13.10 -5.45
C SER A 115 -14.68 -11.71 -4.93
N ALA A 116 -14.32 -10.66 -5.68
CA ALA A 116 -14.64 -9.29 -5.31
C ALA A 116 -16.13 -9.02 -5.50
N SER A 117 -16.76 -8.47 -4.47
CA SER A 117 -18.15 -7.96 -4.53
C SER A 117 -18.22 -6.45 -4.47
N TRP A 118 -17.14 -5.79 -4.05
CA TRP A 118 -17.07 -4.34 -3.93
C TRP A 118 -15.62 -3.86 -4.08
N VAL A 119 -15.45 -2.74 -4.78
CA VAL A 119 -14.16 -2.06 -4.97
C VAL A 119 -14.36 -0.56 -4.78
N PHE A 120 -13.53 0.08 -3.98
CA PHE A 120 -13.41 1.53 -3.88
C PHE A 120 -12.05 1.95 -4.41
N VAL A 121 -12.02 2.91 -5.32
CA VAL A 121 -10.78 3.47 -5.89
C VAL A 121 -10.70 4.92 -5.48
N ALA A 122 -9.66 5.34 -4.76
CA ALA A 122 -9.28 6.75 -4.61
C ALA A 122 -7.99 7.01 -5.37
N THR A 123 -7.96 8.12 -6.11
CA THR A 123 -6.85 8.51 -6.98
C THR A 123 -6.44 9.94 -6.66
N TRP A 124 -5.14 10.15 -6.55
CA TRP A 124 -4.50 11.45 -6.63
C TRP A 124 -3.78 11.46 -7.97
N ASP A 125 -4.26 12.25 -8.93
CA ASP A 125 -3.71 12.32 -10.28
C ASP A 125 -3.02 13.67 -10.49
N LYS A 126 -1.71 13.63 -10.70
CA LYS A 126 -0.84 14.79 -10.95
C LYS A 126 -1.01 15.93 -9.92
N VAL A 127 -1.18 15.57 -8.65
CA VAL A 127 -1.30 16.55 -7.57
C VAL A 127 0.10 17.05 -7.21
N PRO A 128 0.35 18.38 -7.18
CA PRO A 128 1.63 18.93 -6.76
C PRO A 128 1.73 18.99 -5.23
N TYR A 129 2.92 19.20 -4.69
CA TYR A 129 3.11 19.54 -3.28
C TYR A 129 2.78 21.02 -3.02
N TYR A 130 2.37 21.34 -1.79
CA TYR A 130 2.21 22.73 -1.34
C TYR A 130 3.48 23.54 -1.64
N ALA A 131 3.29 24.76 -2.16
CA ALA A 131 4.36 25.66 -2.60
C ALA A 131 5.33 25.11 -3.69
N LEU A 132 5.13 23.89 -4.22
CA LEU A 132 5.94 23.28 -5.27
C LEU A 132 5.09 22.93 -6.51
N THR A 133 4.41 23.93 -7.06
CA THR A 133 3.37 23.77 -8.11
C THR A 133 3.84 23.10 -9.41
N ASN A 134 5.15 23.01 -9.66
CA ASN A 134 5.73 22.33 -10.84
C ASN A 134 5.92 20.82 -10.66
N THR A 135 5.63 20.29 -9.47
CA THR A 135 5.70 18.85 -9.19
C THR A 135 4.42 18.14 -9.63
N GLU A 136 4.52 16.84 -9.92
CA GLU A 136 3.36 16.00 -10.21
C GLU A 136 3.54 14.68 -9.48
N THR A 137 2.52 14.30 -8.71
CA THR A 137 2.51 13.05 -7.97
C THR A 137 1.20 12.32 -8.20
N SER A 138 1.31 11.07 -8.67
CA SER A 138 0.18 10.23 -9.05
C SER A 138 0.20 8.88 -8.35
N PHE A 139 -0.88 8.56 -7.63
CA PHE A 139 -1.04 7.28 -6.93
C PHE A 139 -2.51 6.95 -6.68
N GLN A 140 -2.78 5.69 -6.31
CA GLN A 140 -4.11 5.20 -5.94
C GLN A 140 -4.09 4.38 -4.67
N VAL A 141 -5.17 4.46 -3.92
CA VAL A 141 -5.54 3.48 -2.89
C VAL A 141 -6.81 2.79 -3.35
N VAL A 142 -6.77 1.45 -3.43
CA VAL A 142 -7.89 0.62 -3.85
C VAL A 142 -8.29 -0.30 -2.69
N LEU A 143 -9.51 -0.14 -2.18
CA LEU A 143 -10.09 -1.04 -1.19
C LEU A 143 -10.93 -2.08 -1.92
N ILE A 144 -10.73 -3.35 -1.59
CA ILE A 144 -11.41 -4.47 -2.25
C ILE A 144 -12.04 -5.34 -1.17
N SER A 145 -13.33 -5.67 -1.28
CA SER A 145 -13.99 -6.59 -0.36
C SER A 145 -14.87 -7.63 -1.07
N GLY A 146 -14.98 -8.81 -0.45
CA GLY A 146 -15.76 -9.93 -0.96
C GLY A 146 -15.43 -11.23 -0.24
N SER A 147 -16.37 -12.17 -0.20
CA SER A 147 -16.21 -13.47 0.49
C SER A 147 -15.66 -13.36 1.93
N SER A 148 -16.07 -12.31 2.67
CA SER A 148 -15.57 -11.97 4.02
C SER A 148 -14.11 -11.49 4.13
N PHE A 149 -13.40 -11.34 3.01
CA PHE A 149 -12.06 -10.77 2.96
C PHE A 149 -12.09 -9.28 2.62
N SER A 150 -11.01 -8.59 2.98
CA SER A 150 -10.80 -7.18 2.68
C SER A 150 -9.32 -6.96 2.39
N PHE A 151 -9.04 -6.20 1.34
CA PHE A 151 -7.69 -5.93 0.87
C PHE A 151 -7.51 -4.45 0.57
N ILE A 152 -6.26 -4.00 0.71
CA ILE A 152 -5.80 -2.70 0.24
C ILE A 152 -4.79 -2.95 -0.87
N LEU A 153 -4.96 -2.29 -2.01
CA LEU A 153 -3.90 -2.12 -2.98
C LEU A 153 -3.46 -0.65 -2.98
N MET A 154 -2.15 -0.42 -2.99
CA MET A 154 -1.58 0.90 -3.27
C MET A 154 -0.85 0.84 -4.60
N ASN A 155 -1.23 1.70 -5.54
CA ASN A 155 -0.61 1.78 -6.86
C ASN A 155 0.12 3.11 -7.02
N TYR A 156 1.35 3.07 -7.49
CA TYR A 156 2.21 4.23 -7.66
C TYR A 156 2.51 4.47 -9.14
N GLY A 157 2.21 5.68 -9.59
CA GLY A 157 2.60 6.20 -10.90
C GLY A 157 3.89 7.01 -10.78
N ASP A 158 4.02 8.08 -11.54
CA ASP A 158 5.12 9.02 -11.33
C ASP A 158 4.88 9.84 -10.06
N ILE A 159 5.92 9.92 -9.23
CA ILE A 159 5.93 10.64 -7.95
C ILE A 159 7.15 11.56 -7.99
N ALA A 160 6.92 12.87 -7.93
CA ALA A 160 7.99 13.84 -7.82
C ALA A 160 8.67 13.71 -6.45
N VAL A 161 9.98 13.96 -6.38
CA VAL A 161 10.69 14.04 -5.10
C VAL A 161 10.28 15.30 -4.34
N THR A 162 10.39 15.27 -3.01
CA THR A 162 10.06 16.40 -2.14
C THR A 162 10.96 16.45 -0.90
N GLY A 163 11.06 17.64 -0.32
CA GLY A 163 11.64 17.83 1.02
C GLY A 163 10.60 17.73 2.15
N HIS A 164 9.30 17.61 1.82
CA HIS A 164 8.25 17.45 2.81
C HIS A 164 8.37 16.08 3.52
N PRO A 165 7.94 15.96 4.78
CA PRO A 165 7.74 14.66 5.41
C PRO A 165 6.71 13.85 4.62
N VAL A 166 6.94 12.55 4.48
CA VAL A 166 6.09 11.65 3.72
C VAL A 166 5.87 10.38 4.52
N GLU A 167 4.69 9.78 4.41
CA GLU A 167 4.39 8.46 4.96
C GLU A 167 3.55 7.64 3.98
N ALA A 168 3.78 6.34 3.87
CA ALA A 168 2.95 5.47 3.05
C ALA A 168 2.81 4.09 3.70
N GLY A 169 1.58 3.58 3.76
CA GLY A 169 1.24 2.39 4.51
C GLY A 169 -0.09 2.53 5.23
N TYR A 170 -0.22 1.88 6.38
CA TYR A 170 -1.41 1.98 7.20
C TYR A 170 -1.07 1.79 8.67
N ASP A 171 -1.94 2.31 9.52
CA ASP A 171 -1.88 2.11 10.96
C ASP A 171 -3.29 2.03 11.52
N THR A 172 -3.43 1.29 12.62
CA THR A 172 -4.70 1.11 13.31
C THR A 172 -4.69 1.93 14.59
N GLU A 173 -5.87 2.25 15.09
CA GLU A 173 -6.05 2.78 16.44
C GLU A 173 -5.49 1.76 17.45
N ASN A 174 -4.62 2.26 18.34
CA ASN A 174 -3.73 1.53 19.25
C ASN A 174 -2.61 0.72 18.57
N SER A 175 -2.41 0.89 17.26
CA SER A 175 -1.37 0.22 16.45
C SER A 175 -1.34 -1.30 16.65
N THR A 176 -2.51 -1.93 16.75
CA THR A 176 -2.61 -3.40 16.86
C THR A 176 -2.09 -4.10 15.62
N ASP A 177 -2.18 -3.42 14.48
CA ASP A 177 -1.65 -3.80 13.17
C ASP A 177 -1.25 -2.52 12.41
N TYR A 178 -0.05 -2.51 11.83
CA TYR A 178 0.47 -1.40 11.03
C TYR A 178 1.49 -1.90 10.01
N PHE A 179 1.69 -1.11 8.95
CA PHE A 179 2.76 -1.35 7.99
C PHE A 179 3.23 -0.02 7.41
N MET A 180 4.55 0.14 7.32
CA MET A 180 5.21 1.26 6.65
C MET A 180 5.92 0.73 5.40
N ILE A 181 5.67 1.33 4.25
CA ILE A 181 6.33 0.94 3.01
C ILE A 181 7.81 1.33 3.06
N PRO A 182 8.76 0.39 2.89
CA PRO A 182 10.18 0.72 2.95
C PRO A 182 10.56 1.84 1.97
N GLY A 183 11.21 2.88 2.50
CA GLY A 183 11.64 4.05 1.72
C GLY A 183 10.56 5.14 1.52
N SER A 184 9.35 4.97 2.05
CA SER A 184 8.28 5.98 1.95
C SER A 184 8.52 7.22 2.83
N VAL A 185 9.30 7.08 3.90
CA VAL A 185 9.54 8.17 4.89
C VAL A 185 10.52 9.24 4.44
N ASN A 186 11.14 9.07 3.27
CA ASN A 186 12.13 9.99 2.74
C ASN A 186 11.71 10.46 1.35
N GLY A 187 11.31 11.73 1.26
CA GLY A 187 10.84 12.34 0.02
C GLY A 187 11.87 12.37 -1.14
N SER A 188 13.14 12.04 -0.88
CA SER A 188 14.15 11.85 -1.93
C SER A 188 14.10 10.45 -2.57
N PHE A 189 13.50 9.46 -1.90
CA PHE A 189 13.43 8.07 -2.37
C PHE A 189 12.03 7.64 -2.86
N ILE A 190 10.98 8.41 -2.56
CA ILE A 190 9.58 8.08 -2.90
C ILE A 190 9.34 7.91 -4.41
N SER A 191 10.18 8.51 -5.27
CA SER A 191 10.11 8.29 -6.72
C SER A 191 10.34 6.83 -7.12
N ASN A 192 10.99 6.03 -6.25
CA ASN A 192 11.20 4.60 -6.45
C ASN A 192 9.96 3.75 -6.12
N LEU A 193 8.91 4.31 -5.49
CA LEU A 193 7.69 3.57 -5.17
C LEU A 193 7.04 2.98 -6.42
N LYS A 194 7.17 3.64 -7.58
CA LYS A 194 6.72 3.14 -8.89
C LYS A 194 7.41 1.86 -9.36
N ASN A 195 8.56 1.53 -8.77
CA ASN A 195 9.36 0.35 -9.06
C ASN A 195 9.33 -0.68 -7.91
N SER A 196 8.86 -0.30 -6.71
CA SER A 196 8.80 -1.18 -5.55
C SER A 196 7.51 -2.01 -5.52
N SER A 197 7.53 -3.15 -4.84
CA SER A 197 6.37 -4.04 -4.71
C SER A 197 6.59 -5.10 -3.64
N ASN A 198 5.51 -5.56 -3.00
CA ASN A 198 5.48 -6.82 -2.22
C ASN A 198 4.79 -7.98 -2.93
N VAL A 199 4.27 -7.77 -4.15
CA VAL A 199 3.54 -8.76 -4.96
C VAL A 199 4.14 -8.99 -6.34
N ASN A 200 5.39 -8.55 -6.54
CA ASN A 200 6.13 -8.67 -7.80
C ASN A 200 5.42 -8.01 -9.01
N VAL A 201 4.70 -6.91 -8.74
CA VAL A 201 4.10 -6.05 -9.76
C VAL A 201 4.65 -4.63 -9.51
N PRO A 202 5.54 -4.10 -10.38
CA PRO A 202 6.16 -2.80 -10.15
C PRO A 202 5.12 -1.71 -9.87
N GLY A 203 5.35 -0.96 -8.78
CA GLY A 203 4.46 0.12 -8.38
C GLY A 203 3.24 -0.34 -7.59
N ARG A 204 3.10 -1.62 -7.26
CA ARG A 204 1.95 -2.15 -6.54
C ARG A 204 2.33 -2.80 -5.22
N TRP A 205 1.64 -2.36 -4.18
CA TRP A 205 1.62 -2.99 -2.87
C TRP A 205 0.23 -3.54 -2.57
N ALA A 206 0.16 -4.74 -1.98
CA ALA A 206 -1.11 -5.38 -1.63
C ALA A 206 -1.08 -5.92 -0.21
N PHE A 207 -2.16 -5.69 0.54
CA PHE A 207 -2.30 -6.09 1.93
C PHE A 207 -3.66 -6.73 2.17
N ARG A 208 -3.70 -7.84 2.90
CA ARG A 208 -4.94 -8.41 3.43
C ARG A 208 -5.21 -7.78 4.80
N VAL A 209 -6.41 -7.24 5.00
CA VAL A 209 -6.74 -6.38 6.15
C VAL A 209 -8.06 -6.73 6.84
N ASP A 210 -8.70 -7.85 6.52
CA ASP A 210 -9.97 -8.26 7.15
C ASP A 210 -9.89 -8.65 8.64
N GLY A 211 -8.69 -8.72 9.23
CA GLY A 211 -8.51 -9.23 10.59
C GLY A 211 -8.73 -10.74 10.71
N GLY A 212 -8.70 -11.48 9.59
CA GLY A 212 -8.67 -12.95 9.60
C GLY A 212 -7.53 -13.48 10.48
N PRO A 213 -7.49 -14.79 10.79
CA PRO A 213 -6.51 -15.35 11.72
C PRO A 213 -5.16 -14.79 11.33
N LYS A 214 -4.52 -14.06 12.27
CA LYS A 214 -3.15 -13.58 12.11
C LYS A 214 -2.44 -14.80 11.62
N SER A 215 -2.15 -14.84 10.32
CA SER A 215 -1.43 -15.96 9.78
C SER A 215 -0.19 -16.01 10.65
N SER A 216 0.19 -17.19 11.11
CA SER A 216 1.41 -17.44 11.89
C SER A 216 2.66 -17.11 11.04
N GLN A 217 2.64 -15.93 10.44
CA GLN A 217 3.45 -15.27 9.43
C GLN A 217 4.09 -14.06 10.10
N ASP A 218 4.75 -14.30 11.23
CA ASP A 218 6.07 -13.68 11.48
C ASP A 218 7.11 -14.19 10.44
N VAL A 219 6.66 -14.42 9.20
CA VAL A 219 7.45 -14.91 8.08
C VAL A 219 7.48 -13.76 7.09
N ILE A 220 8.41 -12.85 7.33
CA ILE A 220 8.81 -11.85 6.35
C ILE A 220 9.47 -12.62 5.18
N GLY A 221 8.87 -12.54 4.00
CA GLY A 221 9.46 -13.09 2.79
C GLY A 221 10.46 -12.10 2.19
N LEU A 222 11.72 -12.49 2.08
CA LEU A 222 12.77 -11.71 1.42
C LEU A 222 13.22 -12.41 0.13
N GLN A 223 13.21 -11.68 -1.00
CA GLN A 223 13.84 -12.15 -2.24
C GLN A 223 15.22 -11.48 -2.37
N VAL A 224 16.27 -12.29 -2.41
CA VAL A 224 17.65 -11.81 -2.56
C VAL A 224 18.24 -12.35 -3.85
N LYS A 225 18.85 -11.48 -4.66
CA LYS A 225 19.70 -11.90 -5.77
C LYS A 225 21.14 -11.95 -5.27
N LEU A 226 21.75 -13.14 -5.32
CA LEU A 226 23.11 -13.37 -4.87
C LEU A 226 23.98 -13.81 -6.05
N SER A 227 25.19 -13.27 -6.10
CA SER A 227 26.26 -13.78 -6.97
C SER A 227 27.16 -14.68 -6.13
N SER A 228 27.36 -15.92 -6.57
CA SER A 228 28.15 -16.93 -5.86
C SER A 228 29.01 -17.73 -6.84
N PHE A 229 30.22 -18.09 -6.41
CA PHE A 229 31.10 -18.99 -7.17
C PHE A 229 30.60 -20.44 -7.15
N SER A 230 29.90 -20.84 -6.08
CA SER A 230 29.31 -22.17 -5.93
C SER A 230 27.84 -22.19 -6.33
N ASP A 231 27.37 -23.33 -6.83
CA ASP A 231 25.95 -23.54 -7.13
C ASP A 231 25.15 -23.63 -5.83
N LEU A 232 24.38 -22.57 -5.56
CA LEU A 232 23.57 -22.47 -4.35
C LEU A 232 22.35 -23.40 -4.37
N THR A 233 21.96 -23.98 -5.51
CA THR A 233 20.87 -24.97 -5.55
C THR A 233 21.26 -26.30 -4.88
N GLN A 234 22.54 -26.53 -4.61
CA GLN A 234 23.01 -27.67 -3.82
C GLN A 234 22.74 -27.42 -2.32
N SER A 235 22.11 -28.40 -1.66
CA SER A 235 21.53 -28.26 -0.31
C SER A 235 22.52 -27.84 0.78
N GLY A 236 23.82 -28.15 0.64
CA GLY A 236 24.84 -27.70 1.61
C GLY A 236 25.18 -26.22 1.51
N ASN A 237 25.22 -25.67 0.29
CA ASN A 237 25.65 -24.29 0.07
C ASN A 237 24.59 -23.28 0.51
N ILE A 238 23.31 -23.59 0.29
CA ILE A 238 22.22 -22.68 0.67
C ILE A 238 22.06 -22.56 2.18
N GLN A 239 22.31 -23.63 2.94
CA GLN A 239 22.24 -23.57 4.40
C GLN A 239 23.32 -22.65 4.99
N ILE A 240 24.53 -22.67 4.40
CA ILE A 240 25.63 -21.76 4.79
C ILE A 240 25.21 -20.30 4.55
N VAL A 241 24.63 -20.01 3.38
CA VAL A 241 24.15 -18.65 3.02
C VAL A 241 23.03 -18.20 3.96
N LEU A 242 22.03 -19.03 4.23
CA LEU A 242 20.95 -18.69 5.16
C LEU A 242 21.49 -18.40 6.56
N GLN A 243 22.47 -19.17 7.03
CA GLN A 243 23.09 -18.94 8.32
C GLN A 243 23.86 -17.60 8.37
N GLN A 244 24.56 -17.24 7.31
CA GLN A 244 25.24 -15.94 7.21
C GLN A 244 24.25 -14.76 7.18
N ILE A 245 23.17 -14.88 6.39
CA ILE A 245 22.10 -13.86 6.37
C ILE A 245 21.50 -13.70 7.76
N LYS A 246 21.22 -14.82 8.46
CA LYS A 246 20.72 -14.78 9.83
C LYS A 246 21.69 -14.03 10.77
N GLN A 247 22.99 -14.30 10.69
CA GLN A 247 23.99 -13.63 11.54
C GLN A 247 24.02 -12.11 11.30
N GLU A 248 24.00 -11.67 10.04
CA GLU A 248 23.95 -10.24 9.72
C GLU A 248 22.65 -9.60 10.22
N LEU A 249 21.50 -10.24 9.99
CA LEU A 249 20.21 -9.76 10.49
C LEU A 249 20.20 -9.59 12.02
N VAL A 250 20.80 -10.53 12.77
CA VAL A 250 20.95 -10.43 14.22
C VAL A 250 21.87 -9.27 14.62
N LYS A 251 22.97 -9.06 13.88
CA LYS A 251 23.88 -7.90 14.10
C LYS A 251 23.17 -6.56 13.88
N PHE A 252 22.18 -6.51 13.01
CA PHE A 252 21.33 -5.34 12.77
C PHE A 252 20.09 -5.26 13.67
N GLY A 253 20.04 -6.05 14.77
CA GLY A 253 19.06 -5.87 15.84
C GLY A 253 17.90 -6.86 15.84
N LEU A 254 17.90 -7.88 14.97
CA LEU A 254 16.90 -8.94 15.03
C LEU A 254 17.21 -9.98 16.14
N PRO A 255 16.18 -10.59 16.77
CA PRO A 255 16.40 -11.61 17.79
C PRO A 255 17.14 -12.84 17.24
N GLY A 256 18.03 -13.44 18.04
CA GLY A 256 18.74 -14.67 17.68
C GLY A 256 17.83 -15.89 17.42
N SER A 257 16.59 -15.82 17.91
CA SER A 257 15.53 -16.81 17.68
C SER A 257 14.90 -16.73 16.29
N ILE A 258 15.28 -15.76 15.44
CA ILE A 258 14.73 -15.65 14.08
C ILE A 258 15.02 -16.92 13.25
N GLU A 259 13.99 -17.45 12.57
CA GLU A 259 14.11 -18.57 11.65
C GLU A 259 14.03 -18.09 10.19
N LEU A 260 15.01 -18.45 9.36
CA LEU A 260 14.96 -18.23 7.93
C LEU A 260 14.58 -19.53 7.22
N LYS A 261 13.49 -19.50 6.44
CA LYS A 261 13.04 -20.63 5.63
C LYS A 261 13.15 -20.29 4.15
N LEU A 262 13.97 -21.05 3.42
CA LEU A 262 14.08 -20.91 1.97
C LEU A 262 12.78 -21.36 1.31
N ARG A 263 12.10 -20.44 0.62
CA ARG A 263 10.87 -20.77 -0.11
C ARG A 263 11.15 -21.28 -1.52
N LYS A 264 12.08 -20.66 -2.24
CA LYS A 264 12.47 -21.02 -3.60
C LYS A 264 13.90 -20.55 -3.88
N ILE A 265 14.66 -21.35 -4.61
CA ILE A 265 15.93 -20.96 -5.20
C ILE A 265 15.91 -21.23 -6.70
N GLN A 266 16.44 -20.30 -7.48
CA GLN A 266 16.54 -20.43 -8.93
C GLN A 266 17.92 -19.98 -9.37
N LYS A 267 18.67 -20.89 -9.98
CA LYS A 267 19.92 -20.55 -10.66
C LYS A 267 19.59 -19.83 -11.97
N THR A 268 20.03 -18.59 -12.09
CA THR A 268 20.00 -17.86 -13.36
C THR A 268 21.37 -17.95 -14.00
N LYS A 269 21.43 -18.13 -15.34
CA LYS A 269 22.69 -17.92 -16.05
C LYS A 269 23.08 -16.44 -15.90
N PRO A 270 24.37 -16.11 -15.74
CA PRO A 270 24.84 -14.74 -15.80
C PRO A 270 24.37 -14.08 -17.11
#